data_AF-A0A520K482-F1
#
_entry.id   AF-A0A520K482-F1
#
_cell.length_a   1.000
_cell.length_b   1.000
_cell.length_c   1.000
_cell.angle_alpha   90.00
_cell.angle_beta   90.00
_cell.angle_gamma   90.00
#
_symmetry.space_group_name_H-M   'P 1'
#
loop_
_entity.id
_entity.type
_entity.pdbx_description
1 polymer ?
#
loop_
_entity_poly.entity_id
_entity_poly.type
_entity_poly.pdbx_seq_one_letter_code
_entity_poly.pdbx_strand_id
1 'polypeptide(L)'
;MDDAKTIQASFQKLYEKLRSAKEVSEEDVRVAFVRSGILEALGYKGEPEDVRYEQQVRGKRSDLLAFDNYLNVVFVVEFKRPTELDVDRDFAQLWDRYVKPLRAKYGLLTDGQELLIYARINSNWERKLHINLGEITITQCEEIYEWLQKPQIERTRIEAVLGYFEEFDKPDEKVNLSEEIAQQHFFDSFELKEGSIFVNLVQRTIALFDFELDRSKFLQSAYNFWKVSYAKKLEKVPESWRRIMNTIGLEVNEENLFKFMFCLESAYSLFTRLILARRVR
;
A
#
# COMPACT_ATOMS: atom_id res chain seq x y z
N MET A 1 10.75 9.20 21.99
CA MET A 1 10.61 10.54 22.62
C MET A 1 10.77 11.68 21.61
N ASP A 2 11.58 11.51 20.55
CA ASP A 2 11.66 12.50 19.46
C ASP A 2 10.46 12.38 18.50
N ASP A 3 10.06 11.15 18.16
CA ASP A 3 8.94 10.90 17.23
C ASP A 3 7.61 11.48 17.73
N ALA A 4 7.25 11.27 19.00
CA ALA A 4 6.02 11.81 19.59
C ALA A 4 5.97 13.36 19.55
N LYS A 5 7.11 14.04 19.72
CA LYS A 5 7.18 15.50 19.60
C LYS A 5 7.03 15.95 18.15
N THR A 6 7.65 15.23 17.21
CA THR A 6 7.49 15.49 15.78
C THR A 6 6.03 15.31 15.36
N ILE A 7 5.38 14.22 15.80
CA ILE A 7 3.95 13.96 15.55
C ILE A 7 3.08 15.07 16.14
N GLN A 8 3.35 15.49 17.39
CA GLN A 8 2.64 16.59 18.03
C GLN A 8 2.75 17.88 17.20
N ALA A 9 3.97 18.25 16.80
CA ALA A 9 4.21 19.44 15.99
C ALA A 9 3.51 19.35 14.62
N SER A 10 3.51 18.18 13.99
CA SER A 10 2.82 17.96 12.72
C SER A 10 1.29 18.06 12.86
N PHE A 11 0.70 17.53 13.93
CA PHE A 11 -0.74 17.70 14.20
C PHE A 11 -1.11 19.15 14.52
N GLN A 12 -0.28 19.86 15.30
CA GLN A 12 -0.50 21.29 15.57
C GLN A 12 -0.43 22.12 14.28
N LYS A 13 0.56 21.85 13.41
CA LYS A 13 0.67 22.48 12.09
C LYS A 13 -0.56 22.22 11.21
N LEU A 14 -1.10 21.00 11.24
CA LEU A 14 -2.34 20.65 10.54
C LEU A 14 -3.53 21.47 11.07
N TYR A 15 -3.68 21.48 12.40
CA TYR A 15 -4.76 22.18 13.10
C TYR A 15 -4.74 23.69 12.80
N GLU A 16 -3.60 24.35 12.97
CA GLU A 16 -3.45 25.79 12.72
C GLU A 16 -3.79 26.18 11.27
N LYS A 17 -3.34 25.34 10.32
CA LYS A 17 -3.59 25.55 8.90
C LYS A 17 -5.07 25.48 8.57
N LEU A 18 -5.81 24.52 9.14
CA LEU A 18 -7.21 24.29 8.79
C LEU A 18 -8.16 25.15 9.60
N ARG A 19 -7.83 25.50 10.85
CA ARG A 19 -8.60 26.44 11.67
C ARG A 19 -8.69 27.84 11.06
N SER A 20 -7.64 28.28 10.35
CA SER A 20 -7.56 29.61 9.74
C SER A 20 -8.13 29.69 8.32
N ALA A 21 -8.42 28.54 7.71
CA ALA A 21 -8.87 28.48 6.32
C ALA A 21 -10.39 28.66 6.20
N LYS A 22 -10.82 29.40 5.18
CA LYS A 22 -12.24 29.55 4.82
C LYS A 22 -12.56 28.58 3.68
N GLU A 23 -13.67 27.87 3.79
CA GLU A 23 -14.17 26.90 2.80
C GLU A 23 -13.13 25.83 2.42
N VAL A 24 -12.94 24.86 3.31
CA VAL A 24 -11.99 23.75 3.14
C VAL A 24 -12.73 22.53 2.61
N SER A 25 -12.29 21.96 1.48
CA SER A 25 -12.81 20.68 1.00
C SER A 25 -12.10 19.50 1.67
N GLU A 26 -12.69 18.30 1.65
CA GLU A 26 -12.06 17.08 2.19
C GLU A 26 -10.68 16.80 1.55
N GLU A 27 -10.55 17.15 0.26
CA GLU A 27 -9.29 17.07 -0.47
C GLU A 27 -8.23 18.03 0.09
N ASP A 28 -8.63 19.24 0.50
CA ASP A 28 -7.70 20.20 1.12
C ASP A 28 -7.23 19.73 2.49
N VAL A 29 -8.12 19.09 3.28
CA VAL A 29 -7.78 18.45 4.56
C VAL A 29 -6.77 17.33 4.32
N ARG A 30 -7.04 16.44 3.37
CA ARG A 30 -6.13 15.35 2.99
C ARG A 30 -4.76 15.87 2.57
N VAL A 31 -4.71 16.86 1.69
CA VAL A 31 -3.45 17.47 1.24
C VAL A 31 -2.70 18.12 2.40
N ALA A 32 -3.41 18.78 3.32
CA ALA A 32 -2.82 19.35 4.52
C ALA A 32 -2.27 18.26 5.46
N PHE A 33 -3.01 17.17 5.65
CA PHE A 33 -2.60 16.02 6.45
C PHE A 33 -1.31 15.38 5.89
N VAL A 34 -1.26 15.10 4.59
CA VAL A 34 -0.06 14.52 3.95
C VAL A 34 1.16 15.45 4.07
N ARG A 35 0.97 16.76 3.92
CA ARG A 35 2.05 17.77 4.01
C ARG A 35 2.42 18.17 5.45
N SER A 36 1.72 17.66 6.44
CA SER A 36 1.97 18.00 7.84
C SER A 36 3.26 17.36 8.38
N GLY A 37 3.69 16.23 7.81
CA GLY A 37 4.79 15.40 8.30
C GLY A 37 4.34 14.21 9.17
N ILE A 38 3.03 14.06 9.47
CA ILE A 38 2.52 12.94 10.29
C ILE A 38 2.95 11.58 9.72
N LEU A 39 2.77 11.36 8.42
CA LEU A 39 3.10 10.09 7.77
C LEU A 39 4.61 9.76 7.85
N GLU A 40 5.45 10.76 7.61
CA GLU A 40 6.91 10.61 7.69
C GLU A 40 7.34 10.28 9.12
N ALA A 41 6.77 10.97 10.12
CA ALA A 41 7.04 10.69 11.54
C ALA A 41 6.58 9.30 11.97
N LEU A 42 5.56 8.73 11.32
CA LEU A 42 5.11 7.35 11.51
C LEU A 42 5.94 6.33 10.68
N GLY A 43 6.93 6.78 9.90
CA GLY A 43 7.82 5.93 9.11
C GLY A 43 7.32 5.56 7.70
N TYR A 44 6.31 6.26 7.19
CA TYR A 44 5.77 6.07 5.83
C TYR A 44 6.41 7.06 4.87
N LYS A 45 6.92 6.57 3.74
CA LYS A 45 7.56 7.42 2.70
C LYS A 45 6.57 8.21 1.84
N GLY A 46 5.27 7.94 1.96
CA GLY A 46 4.22 8.55 1.15
C GLY A 46 3.93 7.81 -0.15
N GLU A 47 3.29 8.50 -1.10
CA GLU A 47 2.88 7.89 -2.36
C GLU A 47 4.03 7.67 -3.36
N PRO A 48 3.94 6.63 -4.21
CA PRO A 48 2.96 5.54 -4.18
C PRO A 48 3.43 4.34 -3.35
N GLU A 49 4.57 4.45 -2.66
CA GLU A 49 5.26 3.33 -2.01
C GLU A 49 4.46 2.80 -0.81
N ASP A 50 4.17 3.69 0.13
CA ASP A 50 3.58 3.32 1.43
C ASP A 50 2.16 3.85 1.61
N VAL A 51 1.70 4.68 0.69
CA VAL A 51 0.39 5.34 0.73
C VAL A 51 -0.28 5.27 -0.64
N ARG A 52 -1.60 5.12 -0.65
CA ARG A 52 -2.44 5.29 -1.84
C ARG A 52 -3.67 6.11 -1.50
N TYR A 53 -4.04 7.02 -2.40
CA TYR A 53 -5.34 7.67 -2.39
C TYR A 53 -6.33 6.90 -3.26
N GLU A 54 -7.58 6.82 -2.82
CA GLU A 54 -8.60 6.25 -3.68
C GLU A 54 -8.93 7.20 -4.84
N GLN A 55 -8.78 6.72 -6.07
CA GLN A 55 -9.20 7.46 -7.26
C GLN A 55 -10.48 6.84 -7.82
N GLN A 56 -11.54 7.65 -8.00
CA GLN A 56 -12.63 7.29 -8.91
C GLN A 56 -12.51 8.00 -10.25
N VAL A 57 -12.95 7.30 -11.30
CA VAL A 57 -13.06 7.72 -12.71
C VAL A 57 -13.94 8.99 -12.91
N ARG A 58 -14.66 9.47 -11.88
CA ARG A 58 -15.51 10.69 -11.93
C ARG A 58 -15.32 11.68 -10.77
N GLY A 59 -14.27 11.52 -9.92
CA GLY A 59 -14.01 12.34 -8.72
C GLY A 59 -15.04 12.15 -7.58
N LYS A 60 -14.84 12.53 -6.32
CA LYS A 60 -13.65 12.74 -5.47
C LYS A 60 -13.73 11.68 -4.37
N ARG A 61 -12.65 10.96 -4.08
CA ARG A 61 -12.49 10.33 -2.77
C ARG A 61 -11.12 10.74 -2.23
N SER A 62 -11.15 11.33 -1.05
CA SER A 62 -9.97 11.86 -0.36
C SER A 62 -9.34 10.82 0.56
N ASP A 63 -9.88 9.60 0.60
CA ASP A 63 -9.51 8.64 1.60
C ASP A 63 -8.11 8.08 1.34
N LEU A 64 -7.36 7.87 2.42
CA LEU A 64 -5.95 7.54 2.40
C LEU A 64 -5.75 6.17 3.03
N LEU A 65 -5.05 5.30 2.32
CA LEU A 65 -4.65 4.00 2.83
C LEU A 65 -3.14 3.99 3.04
N ALA A 66 -2.72 3.55 4.22
CA ALA A 66 -1.32 3.40 4.58
C ALA A 66 -0.94 1.93 4.72
N PHE A 67 0.18 1.54 4.11
CA PHE A 67 0.57 0.14 3.94
C PHE A 67 1.86 -0.18 4.70
N ASP A 68 1.99 -1.42 5.14
CA ASP A 68 3.28 -1.95 5.56
C ASP A 68 4.12 -2.39 4.35
N ASN A 69 5.31 -2.94 4.62
CA ASN A 69 6.26 -3.38 3.59
C ASN A 69 5.75 -4.57 2.73
N TYR A 70 4.59 -5.16 3.06
CA TYR A 70 3.98 -6.29 2.36
C TYR A 70 2.63 -5.93 1.75
N LEU A 71 2.30 -4.63 1.69
CA LEU A 71 1.05 -4.09 1.16
C LEU A 71 -0.19 -4.51 1.96
N ASN A 72 -0.03 -4.89 3.23
CA ASN A 72 -1.18 -4.98 4.14
C ASN A 72 -1.56 -3.58 4.61
N VAL A 73 -2.86 -3.30 4.67
CA VAL A 73 -3.36 -2.00 5.12
C VAL A 73 -3.18 -1.91 6.64
N VAL A 74 -2.36 -0.98 7.10
CA VAL A 74 -2.17 -0.72 8.53
C VAL A 74 -3.31 0.13 9.04
N PHE A 75 -3.56 1.26 8.35
CA PHE A 75 -4.68 2.13 8.68
C PHE A 75 -5.29 2.80 7.46
N VAL A 76 -6.53 3.22 7.62
CA VAL A 76 -7.29 4.01 6.64
C VAL A 76 -7.69 5.33 7.28
N VAL A 77 -7.55 6.43 6.56
CA VAL A 77 -8.02 7.76 6.97
C VAL A 77 -9.14 8.18 6.06
N GLU A 78 -10.31 8.41 6.66
CA GLU A 78 -11.46 9.03 6.02
C GLU A 78 -11.50 10.51 6.44
N PHE A 79 -11.49 11.39 5.44
CA PHE A 79 -11.41 12.84 5.66
C PHE A 79 -12.79 13.48 5.55
N LYS A 80 -13.09 14.39 6.47
CA LYS A 80 -14.31 15.20 6.44
C LYS A 80 -13.98 16.67 6.36
N ARG A 81 -14.96 17.47 5.94
CA ARG A 81 -14.82 18.93 5.99
C ARG A 81 -14.83 19.39 7.43
N PRO A 82 -14.06 20.44 7.78
CA PRO A 82 -14.09 21.02 9.11
C PRO A 82 -15.53 21.30 9.55
N THR A 83 -15.90 20.88 10.77
CA THR A 83 -17.23 21.08 11.37
C THR A 83 -18.41 20.31 10.74
N GLU A 84 -18.18 19.47 9.73
CA GLU A 84 -19.22 18.62 9.11
C GLU A 84 -19.12 17.14 9.53
N LEU A 85 -18.24 16.83 10.48
CA LEU A 85 -18.02 15.46 10.97
C LEU A 85 -19.25 14.96 11.73
N ASP A 86 -19.87 13.91 11.19
CA ASP A 86 -20.95 13.15 11.80
C ASP A 86 -20.39 11.79 12.21
N VAL A 87 -20.12 11.62 13.51
CA VAL A 87 -19.39 10.46 14.03
C VAL A 87 -20.07 9.14 13.62
N ASP A 88 -21.39 9.03 13.70
CA ASP A 88 -22.08 7.76 13.46
C ASP A 88 -22.11 7.42 11.96
N ARG A 89 -22.49 8.38 11.13
CA ARG A 89 -22.56 8.19 9.67
C ARG A 89 -21.17 7.96 9.09
N ASP A 90 -20.21 8.79 9.47
CA ASP A 90 -18.88 8.78 8.88
C ASP A 90 -18.06 7.58 9.40
N PHE A 91 -18.30 7.13 10.63
CA PHE A 91 -17.77 5.86 11.12
C PHE A 91 -18.30 4.67 10.32
N ALA A 92 -19.61 4.60 10.09
CA ALA A 92 -20.19 3.51 9.28
C ALA A 92 -19.58 3.47 7.88
N GLN A 93 -19.38 4.64 7.25
CA GLN A 93 -18.69 4.74 5.96
C GLN A 93 -17.26 4.19 6.03
N LEU A 94 -16.43 4.70 6.94
CA LEU A 94 -15.04 4.24 7.12
C LEU A 94 -14.97 2.72 7.37
N TRP A 95 -15.84 2.25 8.25
CA TRP A 95 -15.78 0.90 8.79
C TRP A 95 -16.21 -0.16 7.78
N ASP A 96 -17.40 -0.01 7.20
CA ASP A 96 -17.98 -1.02 6.31
C ASP A 96 -17.37 -0.97 4.92
N ARG A 97 -16.81 0.18 4.52
CA ARG A 97 -16.25 0.35 3.19
C ARG A 97 -14.77 0.02 3.10
N TYR A 98 -13.99 0.27 4.14
CA TYR A 98 -12.54 0.09 4.09
C TYR A 98 -12.00 -0.80 5.17
N VAL A 99 -12.27 -0.51 6.45
CA VAL A 99 -11.59 -1.19 7.54
C VAL A 99 -11.90 -2.69 7.56
N LYS A 100 -13.18 -3.05 7.44
CA LYS A 100 -13.61 -4.46 7.35
C LYS A 100 -13.12 -5.13 6.05
N PRO A 101 -13.42 -4.61 4.85
CA PRO A 101 -13.06 -5.29 3.60
C PRO A 101 -11.55 -5.49 3.42
N LEU A 102 -10.77 -4.50 3.82
CA LEU A 102 -9.31 -4.48 3.64
C LEU A 102 -8.55 -5.01 4.85
N ARG A 103 -9.27 -5.45 5.88
CA ARG A 103 -8.72 -5.94 7.14
C ARG A 103 -7.73 -4.96 7.80
N ALA A 104 -7.94 -3.66 7.60
CA ALA A 104 -7.08 -2.63 8.19
C ALA A 104 -7.03 -2.78 9.71
N LYS A 105 -5.85 -2.58 10.33
CA LYS A 105 -5.71 -2.65 11.79
C LYS A 105 -6.41 -1.47 12.47
N TYR A 106 -6.38 -0.29 11.83
CA TYR A 106 -7.01 0.92 12.35
C TYR A 106 -7.83 1.68 11.30
N GLY A 107 -8.86 2.38 11.76
CA GLY A 107 -9.60 3.37 11.00
C GLY A 107 -9.53 4.73 11.68
N LEU A 108 -9.27 5.78 10.92
CA LEU A 108 -9.16 7.15 11.38
C LEU A 108 -10.24 8.02 10.72
N LEU A 109 -10.90 8.85 11.53
CA LEU A 109 -11.74 9.95 11.05
C LEU A 109 -11.11 11.26 11.47
N THR A 110 -10.98 12.19 10.54
CA THR A 110 -10.51 13.54 10.87
C THR A 110 -11.09 14.59 9.93
N ASP A 111 -11.41 15.74 10.50
CA ASP A 111 -11.70 16.97 9.77
C ASP A 111 -10.53 17.99 9.87
N GLY A 112 -9.39 17.53 10.42
CA GLY A 112 -8.22 18.34 10.70
C GLY A 112 -8.30 19.21 11.96
N GLN A 113 -9.44 19.21 12.65
CA GLN A 113 -9.59 19.78 14.00
C GLN A 113 -9.73 18.69 15.04
N GLU A 114 -10.51 17.66 14.75
CA GLU A 114 -10.68 16.48 15.57
C GLU A 114 -10.04 15.26 14.91
N LEU A 115 -9.61 14.32 15.75
CA LEU A 115 -9.12 13.01 15.32
C LEU A 115 -9.79 11.92 16.16
N LEU A 116 -10.42 10.97 15.48
CA LEU A 116 -10.94 9.75 16.06
C LEU A 116 -10.17 8.55 15.51
N ILE A 117 -9.79 7.62 16.38
CA ILE A 117 -9.07 6.41 16.02
C ILE A 117 -9.83 5.19 16.56
N TYR A 118 -10.09 4.25 15.66
CA TYR A 118 -10.73 2.97 15.94
C TYR A 118 -9.76 1.84 15.65
N ALA A 119 -9.58 0.93 16.59
CA ALA A 119 -8.85 -0.32 16.38
C ALA A 119 -9.83 -1.42 15.95
N ARG A 120 -9.43 -2.22 14.96
CA ARG A 120 -10.15 -3.44 14.61
C ARG A 120 -9.77 -4.58 15.53
N ILE A 121 -10.78 -5.23 16.09
CA ILE A 121 -10.65 -6.42 16.91
C ILE A 121 -11.52 -7.50 16.27
N ASN A 122 -10.90 -8.37 15.47
CA ASN A 122 -11.58 -9.34 14.61
C ASN A 122 -12.57 -8.63 13.65
N SER A 123 -13.87 -8.86 13.82
CA SER A 123 -14.95 -8.23 13.05
C SER A 123 -15.60 -7.03 13.78
N ASN A 124 -15.16 -6.74 15.00
CA ASN A 124 -15.62 -5.63 15.84
C ASN A 124 -14.57 -4.52 15.89
N TRP A 125 -14.91 -3.46 16.62
CA TRP A 125 -14.08 -2.28 16.80
C TRP A 125 -14.04 -1.83 18.26
N GLU A 126 -13.00 -1.09 18.58
CA GLU A 126 -12.86 -0.34 19.82
C GLU A 126 -12.40 1.07 19.48
N ARG A 127 -13.08 2.09 20.03
CA ARG A 127 -12.61 3.47 19.89
C ARG A 127 -11.44 3.69 20.86
N LYS A 128 -10.25 3.87 20.29
CA LYS A 128 -9.01 4.12 21.04
C LYS A 128 -8.87 5.57 21.46
N LEU A 129 -9.29 6.49 20.59
CA LEU A 129 -9.04 7.91 20.80
C LEU A 129 -10.14 8.76 20.16
N HIS A 130 -10.46 9.88 20.82
CA HIS A 130 -11.18 11.01 20.25
C HIS A 130 -10.62 12.28 20.91
N ILE A 131 -9.96 13.12 20.11
CA ILE A 131 -9.25 14.30 20.61
C ILE A 131 -9.43 15.51 19.70
N ASN A 132 -9.32 16.71 20.30
CA ASN A 132 -9.07 17.94 19.58
C ASN A 132 -7.57 18.09 19.31
N LEU A 133 -7.18 18.25 18.05
CA LEU A 133 -5.78 18.37 17.64
C LEU A 133 -5.09 19.63 18.16
N GLY A 134 -5.85 20.67 18.53
CA GLY A 134 -5.31 21.87 19.17
C GLY A 134 -4.85 21.65 20.62
N GLU A 135 -5.31 20.56 21.25
CA GLU A 135 -5.02 20.23 22.66
C GLU A 135 -4.27 18.89 22.80
N ILE A 136 -3.75 18.35 21.70
CA ILE A 136 -3.07 17.05 21.69
C ILE A 136 -1.83 17.06 22.58
N THR A 137 -1.76 16.07 23.48
CA THR A 137 -0.66 15.91 24.43
C THR A 137 0.45 15.00 23.87
N ILE A 138 1.65 15.09 24.45
CA ILE A 138 2.77 14.23 24.06
C ILE A 138 2.44 12.75 24.30
N THR A 139 1.80 12.43 25.42
CA THR A 139 1.40 11.04 25.74
C THR A 139 0.43 10.48 24.72
N GLN A 140 -0.55 11.26 24.26
CA GLN A 140 -1.44 10.83 23.17
C GLN A 140 -0.66 10.61 21.86
N CYS A 141 0.36 11.42 21.58
CA CYS A 141 1.22 11.19 20.41
C CYS A 141 2.07 9.92 20.54
N GLU A 142 2.50 9.54 21.74
CA GLU A 142 3.18 8.27 21.99
C GLU A 142 2.26 7.09 21.69
N GLU A 143 1.00 7.14 22.17
CA GLU A 143 -0.01 6.13 21.86
C GLU A 143 -0.30 6.04 20.35
N ILE A 144 -0.48 7.19 19.68
CA ILE A 144 -0.70 7.25 18.23
C ILE A 144 0.49 6.62 17.48
N TYR A 145 1.71 6.91 17.90
CA TYR A 145 2.90 6.30 17.30
C TYR A 145 2.90 4.79 17.47
N GLU A 146 2.63 4.29 18.67
CA GLU A 146 2.59 2.84 18.94
C GLU A 146 1.56 2.13 18.06
N TRP A 147 0.38 2.74 17.85
CA TRP A 147 -0.69 2.15 17.05
C TRP A 147 -0.43 2.25 15.55
N LEU A 148 0.04 3.40 15.07
CA LEU A 148 0.02 3.72 13.64
C LEU A 148 1.38 3.69 12.97
N GLN A 149 2.49 3.50 13.69
CA GLN A 149 3.82 3.40 13.08
C GLN A 149 3.88 2.28 12.04
N LYS A 150 4.65 2.51 10.98
CA LYS A 150 4.87 1.51 9.94
C LYS A 150 5.51 0.25 10.55
N PRO A 151 4.83 -0.91 10.51
CA PRO A 151 5.37 -2.13 11.09
C PRO A 151 6.73 -2.49 10.49
N GLN A 152 7.71 -2.70 11.35
CA GLN A 152 9.05 -3.17 10.97
C GLN A 152 9.19 -4.64 11.36
N ILE A 153 9.60 -5.46 10.38
CA ILE A 153 9.90 -6.87 10.62
C ILE A 153 11.39 -7.08 10.46
N GLU A 154 12.01 -7.68 11.46
CA GLU A 154 13.40 -8.09 11.40
C GLU A 154 13.56 -9.30 10.47
N ARG A 155 13.80 -9.04 9.18
CA ARG A 155 13.84 -10.07 8.12
C ARG A 155 14.95 -11.11 8.28
N THR A 156 15.97 -10.83 9.08
CA THR A 156 17.07 -11.74 9.40
C THR A 156 16.70 -12.79 10.45
N ARG A 157 15.57 -12.63 11.15
CA ARG A 157 15.08 -13.56 12.16
C ARG A 157 13.86 -14.30 11.66
N ILE A 158 14.03 -15.60 11.46
CA ILE A 158 12.99 -16.47 10.90
C ILE A 158 11.73 -16.44 11.77
N GLU A 159 11.88 -16.44 13.09
CA GLU A 159 10.74 -16.43 14.02
C GLU A 159 9.90 -15.15 13.90
N ALA A 160 10.55 -14.00 13.68
CA ALA A 160 9.85 -12.74 13.48
C ALA A 160 9.05 -12.73 12.15
N VAL A 161 9.64 -13.32 11.11
CA VAL A 161 8.99 -13.45 9.79
C VAL A 161 7.82 -14.44 9.86
N LEU A 162 8.01 -15.61 10.49
CA LEU A 162 6.95 -16.61 10.64
C LEU A 162 5.81 -16.08 11.51
N GLY A 163 6.11 -15.48 12.66
CA GLY A 163 5.10 -14.92 13.56
C GLY A 163 4.25 -13.84 12.88
N TYR A 164 4.85 -13.01 12.03
CA TYR A 164 4.07 -12.06 11.23
C TYR A 164 3.13 -12.74 10.24
N PHE A 165 3.59 -13.76 9.50
CA PHE A 165 2.73 -14.45 8.54
C PHE A 165 1.63 -15.29 9.21
N GLU A 166 1.90 -15.84 10.39
CA GLU A 166 0.90 -16.55 11.20
C GLU A 166 -0.29 -15.66 11.59
N GLU A 167 -0.11 -14.33 11.71
CA GLU A 167 -1.24 -13.41 11.92
C GLU A 167 -2.30 -13.56 10.81
N PHE A 168 -1.85 -13.70 9.56
CA PHE A 168 -2.71 -13.75 8.38
C PHE A 168 -3.22 -15.15 8.01
N ASP A 169 -2.76 -16.19 8.71
CA ASP A 169 -3.29 -17.55 8.57
C ASP A 169 -4.66 -17.69 9.26
N LYS A 170 -4.95 -16.81 10.23
CA LYS A 170 -6.25 -16.74 10.91
C LYS A 170 -7.36 -16.43 9.90
N PRO A 171 -8.48 -17.18 9.89
CA PRO A 171 -9.57 -16.96 8.94
C PRO A 171 -10.10 -15.52 8.91
N ASP A 172 -10.18 -14.86 10.08
CA ASP A 172 -10.71 -13.50 10.21
C ASP A 172 -9.76 -12.41 9.71
N GLU A 173 -8.48 -12.74 9.53
CA GLU A 173 -7.45 -11.84 8.99
C GLU A 173 -7.28 -11.99 7.48
N LYS A 174 -7.94 -12.99 6.87
CA LYS A 174 -7.93 -13.17 5.42
C LYS A 174 -8.82 -12.11 4.77
N VAL A 175 -8.23 -11.38 3.82
CA VAL A 175 -8.94 -10.46 2.94
C VAL A 175 -9.87 -11.28 2.04
N ASN A 176 -11.14 -10.86 1.99
CA ASN A 176 -12.17 -11.54 1.19
C ASN A 176 -12.25 -10.91 -0.21
N LEU A 177 -11.71 -11.61 -1.21
CA LEU A 177 -11.72 -11.14 -2.60
C LEU A 177 -13.11 -11.22 -3.28
N SER A 178 -14.17 -11.64 -2.58
CA SER A 178 -15.54 -11.46 -3.09
C SER A 178 -16.04 -10.01 -2.94
N GLU A 179 -15.34 -9.20 -2.14
CA GLU A 179 -15.67 -7.79 -1.93
C GLU A 179 -14.97 -6.93 -3.00
N GLU A 180 -15.71 -6.06 -3.66
CA GLU A 180 -15.25 -5.29 -4.83
C GLU A 180 -13.99 -4.46 -4.51
N ILE A 181 -13.98 -3.77 -3.37
CA ILE A 181 -12.84 -2.95 -2.95
C ILE A 181 -11.59 -3.81 -2.69
N ALA A 182 -11.74 -4.96 -2.02
CA ALA A 182 -10.63 -5.88 -1.77
C ALA A 182 -10.08 -6.44 -3.08
N GLN A 183 -10.96 -6.76 -4.04
CA GLN A 183 -10.57 -7.20 -5.36
C GLN A 183 -9.80 -6.11 -6.13
N GLN A 184 -10.29 -4.87 -6.12
CA GLN A 184 -9.63 -3.74 -6.76
C GLN A 184 -8.22 -3.52 -6.17
N HIS A 185 -8.10 -3.47 -4.84
CA HIS A 185 -6.80 -3.30 -4.17
C HIS A 185 -5.82 -4.44 -4.47
N PHE A 186 -6.32 -5.67 -4.56
CA PHE A 186 -5.50 -6.80 -4.98
C PHE A 186 -4.96 -6.57 -6.39
N PHE A 187 -5.80 -6.25 -7.36
CA PHE A 187 -5.36 -6.03 -8.74
C PHE A 187 -4.44 -4.82 -8.88
N ASP A 188 -4.74 -3.69 -8.24
CA ASP A 188 -3.90 -2.49 -8.27
C ASP A 188 -2.50 -2.76 -7.71
N SER A 189 -2.39 -3.63 -6.71
CA SER A 189 -1.11 -3.99 -6.12
C SER A 189 -0.25 -4.82 -7.07
N PHE A 190 -0.86 -5.68 -7.88
CA PHE A 190 -0.17 -6.58 -8.82
C PHE A 190 -0.19 -6.11 -10.27
N GLU A 191 -0.68 -4.90 -10.54
CA GLU A 191 -0.65 -4.31 -11.87
C GLU A 191 0.79 -4.16 -12.38
N LEU A 192 0.99 -4.36 -13.69
CA LEU A 192 2.26 -4.05 -14.36
C LEU A 192 2.40 -2.53 -14.55
N LYS A 193 2.72 -1.85 -13.44
CA LYS A 193 2.88 -0.40 -13.35
C LYS A 193 4.19 -0.05 -12.65
N GLU A 194 4.81 1.04 -13.07
CA GLU A 194 6.04 1.54 -12.44
C GLU A 194 5.88 1.65 -10.91
N GLY A 195 6.87 1.15 -10.18
CA GLY A 195 6.87 1.14 -8.72
C GLY A 195 6.00 0.04 -8.08
N SER A 196 5.27 -0.78 -8.86
CA SER A 196 4.47 -1.86 -8.28
C SER A 196 5.33 -3.02 -7.76
N ILE A 197 4.76 -3.80 -6.83
CA ILE A 197 5.44 -5.01 -6.31
C ILE A 197 5.65 -6.04 -7.43
N PHE A 198 4.76 -6.08 -8.43
CA PHE A 198 4.89 -6.97 -9.57
C PHE A 198 6.07 -6.56 -10.47
N VAL A 199 6.26 -5.27 -10.72
CA VAL A 199 7.46 -4.78 -11.41
C VAL A 199 8.73 -5.11 -10.62
N ASN A 200 8.69 -5.02 -9.29
CA ASN A 200 9.82 -5.45 -8.46
C ASN A 200 10.12 -6.95 -8.64
N LEU A 201 9.08 -7.80 -8.65
CA LEU A 201 9.24 -9.24 -8.92
C LEU A 201 9.87 -9.48 -10.31
N VAL A 202 9.42 -8.78 -11.35
CA VAL A 202 9.99 -8.87 -12.70
C VAL A 202 11.45 -8.45 -12.70
N GLN A 203 11.79 -7.32 -12.07
CA GLN A 203 13.16 -6.84 -11.93
C GLN A 203 14.06 -7.87 -11.23
N ARG A 204 13.61 -8.45 -10.12
CA ARG A 204 14.36 -9.49 -9.39
C ARG A 204 14.51 -10.76 -10.22
N THR A 205 13.49 -11.12 -11.00
CA THR A 205 13.53 -12.25 -11.92
C THR A 205 14.55 -12.02 -13.03
N ILE A 206 14.65 -10.80 -13.56
CA ILE A 206 15.66 -10.43 -14.58
C ILE A 206 17.07 -10.49 -13.98
N ALA A 207 17.27 -9.94 -12.77
CA ALA A 207 18.56 -10.02 -12.10
C ALA A 207 18.98 -11.48 -11.85
N LEU A 208 18.03 -12.35 -11.47
CA LEU A 208 18.28 -13.79 -11.32
C LEU A 208 18.55 -14.46 -12.67
N PHE A 209 17.82 -14.08 -13.72
CA PHE A 209 18.05 -14.57 -15.07
C PHE A 209 19.48 -14.25 -15.51
N ASP A 210 19.93 -13.01 -15.36
CA ASP A 210 21.28 -12.60 -15.74
C ASP A 210 22.36 -13.33 -14.92
N PHE A 211 22.10 -13.56 -13.63
CA PHE A 211 23.00 -14.30 -12.77
C PHE A 211 23.12 -15.79 -13.14
N GLU A 212 22.01 -16.43 -13.52
CA GLU A 212 21.91 -17.87 -13.77
C GLU A 212 22.07 -18.27 -15.24
N LEU A 213 21.90 -17.35 -16.20
CA LEU A 213 21.86 -17.70 -17.63
C LEU A 213 23.11 -18.48 -18.04
N ASP A 214 24.30 -18.03 -17.65
CA ASP A 214 25.56 -18.72 -18.02
C ASP A 214 25.85 -19.96 -17.16
N ARG A 215 25.10 -20.15 -16.06
CA ARG A 215 25.32 -21.20 -15.06
C ARG A 215 24.37 -22.39 -15.24
N SER A 216 23.18 -22.14 -15.79
CA SER A 216 22.09 -23.11 -15.86
C SER A 216 21.80 -23.51 -17.30
N LYS A 217 22.25 -24.72 -17.68
CA LYS A 217 21.91 -25.33 -18.98
C LYS A 217 20.39 -25.44 -19.17
N PHE A 218 19.65 -25.65 -18.07
CA PHE A 218 18.19 -25.68 -18.09
C PHE A 218 17.62 -24.33 -18.50
N LEU A 219 18.06 -23.23 -17.86
CA LEU A 219 17.59 -21.89 -18.17
C LEU A 219 17.92 -21.50 -19.61
N GLN A 220 19.16 -21.74 -20.06
CA GLN A 220 19.55 -21.48 -21.46
C GLN A 220 18.64 -22.23 -22.45
N SER A 221 18.41 -23.52 -22.20
CA SER A 221 17.59 -24.35 -23.08
C SER A 221 16.14 -23.88 -23.08
N ALA A 222 15.57 -23.58 -21.91
CA ALA A 222 14.22 -23.09 -21.76
C ALA A 222 14.03 -21.73 -22.44
N TYR A 223 14.96 -20.80 -22.25
CA TYR A 223 14.92 -19.48 -22.87
C TYR A 223 15.07 -19.56 -24.39
N ASN A 224 16.02 -20.34 -24.90
CA ASN A 224 16.21 -20.52 -26.33
C ASN A 224 14.99 -21.18 -26.98
N PHE A 225 14.45 -22.22 -26.35
CA PHE A 225 13.22 -22.85 -26.81
C PHE A 225 12.05 -21.86 -26.83
N TRP A 226 11.85 -21.11 -25.75
CA TRP A 226 10.81 -20.08 -25.69
C TRP A 226 10.97 -19.02 -26.78
N LYS A 227 12.21 -18.55 -26.98
CA LYS A 227 12.53 -17.52 -27.98
C LYS A 227 12.22 -17.96 -29.41
N VAL A 228 12.41 -19.24 -29.72
CA VAL A 228 12.15 -19.80 -31.05
C VAL A 228 10.68 -20.21 -31.22
N SER A 229 10.06 -20.77 -30.20
CA SER A 229 8.75 -21.43 -30.32
C SER A 229 7.57 -20.55 -29.90
N TYR A 230 7.74 -19.63 -28.96
CA TYR A 230 6.64 -18.87 -28.36
C TYR A 230 6.79 -17.36 -28.51
N ALA A 231 8.02 -16.84 -28.48
CA ALA A 231 8.24 -15.41 -28.46
C ALA A 231 7.71 -14.76 -29.75
N LYS A 232 6.77 -13.83 -29.59
CA LYS A 232 6.27 -13.00 -30.69
C LYS A 232 7.07 -11.72 -30.74
N LYS A 233 7.73 -11.46 -31.87
CA LYS A 233 8.35 -10.15 -32.11
C LYS A 233 7.25 -9.09 -32.14
N LEU A 234 7.38 -8.07 -31.30
CA LEU A 234 6.45 -6.96 -31.25
C LEU A 234 6.81 -5.95 -32.34
N GLU A 235 5.84 -5.54 -33.14
CA GLU A 235 6.00 -4.43 -34.09
C GLU A 235 6.20 -3.10 -33.36
N LYS A 236 5.53 -2.93 -32.22
CA LYS A 236 5.64 -1.76 -31.35
C LYS A 236 5.65 -2.19 -29.88
N VAL A 237 6.73 -1.83 -29.18
CA VAL A 237 6.81 -2.02 -27.72
C VAL A 237 5.86 -1.02 -27.02
N PRO A 238 4.96 -1.48 -26.14
CA PRO A 238 4.08 -0.61 -25.35
C PRO A 238 4.86 0.45 -24.57
N GLU A 239 4.31 1.66 -24.46
CA GLU A 239 4.97 2.77 -23.76
C GLU A 239 5.20 2.47 -22.27
N SER A 240 4.23 1.82 -21.62
CA SER A 240 4.38 1.37 -20.23
C SER A 240 5.56 0.43 -20.03
N TRP A 241 5.79 -0.47 -20.99
CA TRP A 241 6.92 -1.41 -20.94
C TRP A 241 8.25 -0.68 -21.14
N ARG A 242 8.31 0.28 -22.06
CA ARG A 242 9.52 1.10 -22.27
C ARG A 242 9.92 1.83 -20.99
N ARG A 243 8.95 2.43 -20.30
CA ARG A 243 9.23 3.13 -19.04
C ARG A 243 9.66 2.17 -17.94
N ILE A 244 8.99 1.04 -17.78
CA ILE A 244 9.38 0.00 -16.82
C ILE A 244 10.80 -0.49 -17.10
N MET A 245 11.11 -0.85 -18.36
CA MET A 245 12.45 -1.28 -18.78
C MET A 245 13.51 -0.22 -18.44
N ASN A 246 13.23 1.06 -18.71
CA ASN A 246 14.13 2.15 -18.36
C ASN A 246 14.35 2.24 -16.84
N THR A 247 13.28 2.19 -16.04
CA THR A 247 13.35 2.24 -14.56
C THR A 247 14.17 1.09 -13.96
N ILE A 248 14.13 -0.10 -14.57
CA ILE A 248 14.89 -1.26 -14.10
C ILE A 248 16.27 -1.39 -14.75
N GLY A 249 16.70 -0.39 -15.54
CA GLY A 249 18.04 -0.33 -16.13
C GLY A 249 18.24 -1.16 -17.40
N LEU A 250 17.17 -1.49 -18.14
CA LEU A 250 17.23 -2.20 -19.41
C LEU A 250 17.01 -1.25 -20.58
N GLU A 251 18.02 -1.16 -21.44
CA GLU A 251 17.87 -0.48 -22.73
C GLU A 251 16.90 -1.22 -23.64
N VAL A 252 16.08 -0.47 -24.38
CA VAL A 252 15.09 -1.04 -25.30
C VAL A 252 15.77 -1.44 -26.61
N ASN A 253 16.30 -2.67 -26.63
CA ASN A 253 16.77 -3.35 -27.83
C ASN A 253 16.10 -4.75 -27.93
N GLU A 254 16.31 -5.44 -29.04
CA GLU A 254 15.65 -6.73 -29.30
C GLU A 254 16.00 -7.80 -28.26
N GLU A 255 17.26 -7.89 -27.85
CA GLU A 255 17.72 -8.89 -26.87
C GLU A 255 17.11 -8.65 -25.49
N ASN A 256 17.18 -7.40 -25.01
CA ASN A 256 16.61 -7.00 -23.73
C ASN A 256 15.09 -7.08 -23.73
N LEU A 257 14.43 -6.84 -24.87
CA LEU A 257 12.99 -7.02 -24.99
C LEU A 257 12.58 -8.49 -24.83
N PHE A 258 13.29 -9.42 -25.48
CA PHE A 258 13.04 -10.85 -25.29
C PHE A 258 13.31 -11.30 -23.86
N LYS A 259 14.41 -10.83 -23.25
CA LYS A 259 14.72 -11.07 -21.84
C LYS A 259 13.59 -10.58 -20.93
N PHE A 260 13.16 -9.33 -21.13
CA PHE A 260 12.08 -8.72 -20.36
C PHE A 260 10.79 -9.51 -20.50
N MET A 261 10.37 -9.85 -21.74
CA MET A 261 9.18 -10.64 -22.01
C MET A 261 9.22 -12.02 -21.35
N PHE A 262 10.35 -12.74 -21.48
CA PHE A 262 10.51 -14.06 -20.87
C PHE A 262 10.39 -14.00 -19.35
N CYS A 263 11.06 -13.03 -18.72
CA CYS A 263 11.02 -12.86 -17.27
C CYS A 263 9.64 -12.40 -16.79
N LEU A 264 8.98 -11.53 -17.56
CA LEU A 264 7.61 -11.07 -17.30
C LEU A 264 6.62 -12.26 -17.33
N GLU A 265 6.66 -13.08 -18.38
CA GLU A 265 5.83 -14.27 -18.51
C GLU A 265 6.12 -15.30 -17.41
N SER A 266 7.39 -15.47 -17.05
CA SER A 266 7.81 -16.35 -15.96
C SER A 266 7.27 -15.87 -14.60
N ALA A 267 7.37 -14.57 -14.32
CA ALA A 267 6.83 -13.96 -13.11
C ALA A 267 5.30 -14.10 -13.04
N TYR A 268 4.60 -13.86 -14.15
CA TYR A 268 3.15 -14.10 -14.25
C TYR A 268 2.78 -15.56 -14.00
N SER A 269 3.52 -16.50 -14.58
CA SER A 269 3.27 -17.93 -14.41
C SER A 269 3.45 -18.35 -12.96
N LEU A 270 4.53 -17.90 -12.31
CA LEU A 270 4.79 -18.16 -10.90
C LEU A 270 3.67 -17.58 -10.02
N PHE A 271 3.33 -16.30 -10.23
CA PHE A 271 2.28 -15.62 -9.49
C PHE A 271 0.92 -16.32 -9.61
N THR A 272 0.53 -16.69 -10.83
CA THR A 272 -0.74 -17.39 -11.10
C THR A 272 -0.79 -18.74 -10.41
N ARG A 273 0.30 -19.51 -10.45
CA ARG A 273 0.39 -20.81 -9.77
C ARG A 273 0.30 -20.66 -8.25
N LEU A 274 0.92 -19.62 -7.68
CA LEU A 274 0.82 -19.33 -6.24
C LEU A 274 -0.62 -18.98 -5.83
N ILE A 275 -1.33 -18.17 -6.62
CA ILE A 275 -2.75 -17.88 -6.39
C ILE A 275 -3.57 -19.17 -6.41
N LEU A 276 -3.37 -20.02 -7.42
CA LEU A 276 -4.10 -21.28 -7.56
C LEU A 276 -3.80 -22.25 -6.40
N ALA A 277 -2.54 -22.39 -6.01
CA ALA A 277 -2.14 -23.25 -4.89
C ALA A 277 -2.79 -22.82 -3.57
N ARG A 278 -3.00 -21.51 -3.37
CA ARG A 278 -3.70 -20.97 -2.20
C ARG A 278 -5.22 -21.18 -2.24
N ARG A 279 -5.83 -21.27 -3.43
CA ARG A 279 -7.27 -21.56 -3.59
C ARG A 279 -7.64 -23.04 -3.40
N VAL A 280 -6.68 -23.95 -3.52
CA VAL A 280 -6.90 -25.41 -3.42
C VAL A 280 -6.72 -25.93 -1.98
N ARG A 281 -6.48 -25.04 -1.01
CA ARG A 281 -6.43 -25.38 0.43
C ARG A 281 -7.57 -24.71 1.20
#